data_AF-R9MLW9-F1
#
_entry.id   AF-R9MLW9-F1
#
_cell.length_a   1.000
_cell.length_b   1.000
_cell.length_c   1.000
_cell.angle_alpha   90.00
_cell.angle_beta   90.00
_cell.angle_gamma   90.00
#
_symmetry.space_group_name_H-M   'P 1'
#
loop_
_entity.id
_entity.type
_entity.pdbx_description
1 polymer ?
#
loop_
_entity_poly.entity_id
_entity_poly.type
_entity_poly.pdbx_seq_one_letter_code
_entity_poly.pdbx_strand_id
1 'polypeptide(L)'
;MQSYTTIIGVVELRLQKQSYTTVQKRYSIGSSTVTLIMKRFKELGLSLDDLKRTEPVKVEKAFYPPENLRHQDIPLPDFEAIHDRMIAMGKNADLGFLWLEYKEQHPDGYQQSQFYHLYRRFMEENYGSRNASMPVERIPGQKMYIDWVGDQPELLVDPETGEIHKVHLFTTTLGFSSCIYAEAFMDEKLPNFISGVVHALSFYDAIPQYLVPDNLKTAVTRHTKDELILNSAFADLEEFYDTIVLPPPPRKPKGKATVENHVKFLEIHLVEKLKESVFTDLSMLNDRIMELVSGINQRNFKKKSDIRFTRKDAYTKYDKPHMKSLPGANYTLCDYKYFLHVPNNYHLEYDGHYYSVPYRYLKEPAVLKATISEVRICDKNNKLICRHARSYKTFPLYITEENHMPANHQYYKELNSKDGAYYRRWSSVYGEYMEILVDRILRSAKHEEQAYNSCNGILHSCKNISHTIVEEAAERCVKANACKYTYFKKVLNTVRNERYGKRQTGQMPVHENIRGRDFYK
;
A
#
# COMPACT_ATOMS: atom_id res chain seq x y z
N MET A 1 -39.33 -4.35 -35.73
CA MET A 1 -40.58 -3.57 -35.54
C MET A 1 -40.20 -2.09 -35.57
N GLN A 2 -40.98 -1.22 -36.20
CA GLN A 2 -40.69 0.22 -36.26
C GLN A 2 -41.65 0.97 -35.33
N SER A 3 -41.16 2.04 -34.71
CA SER A 3 -41.98 2.88 -33.82
C SER A 3 -43.01 3.69 -34.61
N TYR A 4 -44.08 4.10 -33.93
CA TYR A 4 -45.15 4.94 -34.46
C TYR A 4 -44.59 6.17 -35.19
N THR A 5 -43.63 6.86 -34.59
CA THR A 5 -43.02 8.08 -35.15
C THR A 5 -42.34 7.79 -36.50
N THR A 6 -41.64 6.66 -36.60
CA THR A 6 -41.00 6.22 -37.84
C THR A 6 -42.05 5.82 -38.88
N ILE A 7 -43.11 5.10 -38.48
CA ILE A 7 -44.19 4.69 -39.39
C ILE A 7 -44.88 5.92 -39.99
N ILE A 8 -45.36 6.85 -39.15
CA ILE A 8 -46.04 8.09 -39.59
C ILE A 8 -45.11 8.93 -40.45
N GLY A 9 -43.87 9.13 -40.00
CA GLY A 9 -42.89 9.94 -40.69
C GLY A 9 -42.50 9.39 -42.06
N VAL A 10 -42.45 8.07 -42.20
CA VAL A 10 -42.23 7.41 -43.50
C VAL A 10 -43.43 7.60 -44.41
N VAL A 11 -44.65 7.34 -43.93
CA VAL A 11 -45.88 7.50 -44.74
C VAL A 11 -46.04 8.95 -45.21
N GLU A 12 -45.87 9.91 -44.31
CA GLU A 12 -46.00 11.34 -44.59
C GLU A 12 -45.01 11.82 -45.67
N LEU A 13 -43.72 11.51 -45.54
CA LEU A 13 -42.71 11.91 -46.53
C LEU A 13 -42.93 11.22 -47.88
N ARG A 14 -43.38 9.96 -47.88
CA ARG A 14 -43.66 9.23 -49.12
C ARG A 14 -44.92 9.73 -49.82
N LEU A 15 -45.95 10.18 -49.08
CA LEU A 15 -47.12 10.89 -49.62
C LEU A 15 -46.74 12.25 -50.22
N GLN A 16 -45.78 12.95 -49.60
CA GLN A 16 -45.18 14.19 -50.13
C GLN A 16 -44.19 13.96 -51.30
N LYS A 17 -44.12 12.74 -51.85
CA LYS A 17 -43.25 12.35 -52.98
C LYS A 17 -41.74 12.52 -52.73
N GLN A 18 -41.29 12.56 -51.48
CA GLN A 18 -39.86 12.63 -51.15
C GLN A 18 -39.12 11.33 -51.53
N SER A 19 -37.85 11.45 -51.95
CA SER A 19 -37.07 10.28 -52.41
C SER A 19 -36.88 9.24 -51.30
N TYR A 20 -36.74 7.96 -51.67
CA TYR A 20 -36.43 6.88 -50.72
C TYR A 20 -35.14 7.19 -49.94
N THR A 21 -34.12 7.71 -50.62
CA THR A 21 -32.83 8.07 -50.00
C THR A 21 -33.01 9.14 -48.91
N THR A 22 -33.89 10.12 -49.10
CA THR A 22 -34.20 11.14 -48.09
C THR A 22 -34.85 10.52 -46.85
N VAL A 23 -35.81 9.62 -47.04
CA VAL A 23 -36.53 8.94 -45.95
C VAL A 23 -35.59 8.02 -45.17
N GLN A 24 -34.74 7.27 -45.86
CA GLN A 24 -33.75 6.36 -45.26
C GLN A 24 -32.74 7.12 -44.39
N LYS A 25 -32.22 8.26 -44.87
CA LYS A 25 -31.28 9.08 -44.09
C LYS A 25 -31.93 9.66 -42.84
N ARG A 26 -33.18 10.13 -42.96
CA ARG A 26 -33.88 10.79 -41.85
C ARG A 26 -34.26 9.86 -40.70
N TYR A 27 -34.68 8.64 -41.01
CA TYR A 27 -35.10 7.66 -40.00
C TYR A 27 -34.10 6.52 -39.79
N SER A 28 -32.96 6.54 -40.47
CA SER A 28 -31.92 5.51 -40.41
C SER A 28 -32.44 4.08 -40.66
N ILE A 29 -33.31 3.92 -41.67
CA ILE A 29 -33.92 2.63 -42.04
C ILE A 29 -33.55 2.18 -43.45
N GLY A 30 -33.63 0.88 -43.71
CA GLY A 30 -33.37 0.28 -45.02
C GLY A 30 -34.50 0.54 -46.04
N SER A 31 -34.18 0.45 -47.33
CA SER A 31 -35.15 0.65 -48.43
C SER A 31 -36.27 -0.39 -48.39
N SER A 32 -35.95 -1.64 -48.05
CA SER A 32 -36.90 -2.71 -47.83
C SER A 32 -37.90 -2.40 -46.70
N THR A 33 -37.44 -1.74 -45.64
CA THR A 33 -38.30 -1.31 -44.52
C THR A 33 -39.26 -0.21 -44.94
N VAL A 34 -38.79 0.79 -45.70
CA VAL A 34 -39.65 1.84 -46.27
C VAL A 34 -40.73 1.23 -47.18
N THR A 35 -40.33 0.30 -48.05
CA THR A 35 -41.26 -0.41 -48.94
C THR A 35 -42.28 -1.21 -48.16
N LEU A 36 -41.87 -1.92 -47.11
CA LEU A 36 -42.77 -2.70 -46.24
C LEU A 36 -43.79 -1.80 -45.54
N ILE A 37 -43.36 -0.67 -44.97
CA ILE A 37 -44.27 0.30 -44.32
C ILE A 37 -45.29 0.81 -45.34
N MET A 38 -44.84 1.24 -46.53
CA MET A 38 -45.76 1.75 -47.55
C MET A 38 -46.69 0.68 -48.13
N LYS A 39 -46.26 -0.58 -48.20
CA LYS A 39 -47.11 -1.71 -48.58
C LYS A 39 -48.22 -1.92 -47.55
N ARG A 40 -47.86 -2.05 -46.27
CA ARG A 40 -48.83 -2.25 -45.18
C ARG A 40 -49.77 -1.06 -45.00
N PHE A 41 -49.28 0.16 -45.22
CA PHE A 41 -50.12 1.35 -45.24
C PHE A 41 -51.22 1.27 -46.32
N LYS A 42 -50.86 0.84 -47.53
CA LYS A 42 -51.84 0.63 -48.62
C LYS A 42 -52.82 -0.48 -48.31
N GLU A 43 -52.36 -1.57 -47.70
CA GLU A 43 -53.21 -2.72 -47.32
C GLU A 43 -54.20 -2.37 -46.21
N LEU A 44 -53.83 -1.48 -45.28
CA LEU A 44 -54.71 -1.02 -44.19
C LEU A 44 -55.81 -0.08 -44.68
N GLY A 45 -55.65 0.59 -45.82
CA GLY A 45 -56.67 1.47 -46.42
C GLY A 45 -57.02 2.73 -45.60
N LEU A 46 -56.26 3.04 -44.55
CA LEU A 46 -56.48 4.20 -43.67
C LEU A 46 -55.82 5.46 -44.24
N SER A 47 -56.39 6.64 -43.96
CA SER A 47 -55.72 7.91 -44.28
C SER A 47 -54.60 8.21 -43.27
N LEU A 48 -53.68 9.11 -43.64
CA LEU A 48 -52.62 9.55 -42.71
C LEU A 48 -53.21 10.21 -41.45
N ASP A 49 -54.33 10.93 -41.58
CA ASP A 49 -55.00 11.59 -40.46
C ASP A 49 -55.66 10.57 -39.52
N ASP A 50 -56.19 9.47 -40.05
CA ASP A 50 -56.74 8.37 -39.24
C ASP A 50 -55.63 7.68 -38.44
N LEU A 51 -54.46 7.47 -39.04
CA LEU A 51 -53.30 6.94 -38.33
C LEU A 51 -52.81 7.89 -37.23
N LYS A 52 -52.84 9.21 -37.47
CA LYS A 52 -52.43 10.22 -36.47
C LYS A 52 -53.41 10.31 -35.29
N ARG A 53 -54.69 10.00 -35.51
CA ARG A 53 -55.74 9.95 -34.48
C ARG A 53 -55.77 8.64 -33.70
N THR A 54 -55.16 7.59 -34.25
CA THR A 54 -55.10 6.28 -33.62
C THR A 54 -53.98 6.27 -32.57
N GLU A 55 -54.22 5.60 -31.44
CA GLU A 55 -53.23 5.44 -30.39
C GLU A 55 -51.93 4.79 -30.93
N PRO A 56 -50.74 5.30 -30.58
CA PRO A 56 -49.46 4.85 -31.15
C PRO A 56 -49.26 3.34 -31.15
N VAL A 57 -49.62 2.67 -30.05
CA VAL A 57 -49.47 1.21 -29.87
C VAL A 57 -50.36 0.43 -30.83
N LYS A 58 -51.57 0.93 -31.13
CA LYS A 58 -52.50 0.29 -32.07
C LYS A 58 -51.99 0.40 -33.51
N VAL A 59 -51.39 1.54 -33.87
CA VAL A 59 -50.75 1.72 -35.18
C VAL A 59 -49.56 0.79 -35.33
N GLU A 60 -48.67 0.71 -34.32
CA GLU A 60 -47.53 -0.20 -34.36
C GLU A 60 -47.96 -1.67 -34.52
N LYS A 61 -49.00 -2.10 -33.80
CA LYS A 61 -49.56 -3.46 -33.91
C LYS A 61 -50.26 -3.71 -35.25
N ALA A 62 -50.95 -2.72 -35.82
CA ALA A 62 -51.56 -2.84 -37.14
C ALA A 62 -50.51 -2.99 -38.24
N PHE A 63 -49.40 -2.26 -38.14
CA PHE A 63 -48.29 -2.35 -39.07
C PHE A 63 -47.37 -3.54 -38.82
N TYR A 64 -47.32 -4.10 -37.62
CA TYR A 64 -46.52 -5.27 -37.27
C TYR A 64 -47.34 -6.19 -36.35
N PRO A 65 -48.32 -6.91 -36.92
CA PRO A 65 -49.07 -7.88 -36.14
C PRO A 65 -48.09 -8.92 -35.58
N PRO A 66 -48.23 -9.32 -34.30
CA PRO A 66 -47.41 -10.37 -33.72
C PRO A 66 -47.85 -11.72 -34.32
N GLU A 67 -47.40 -12.03 -35.53
CA GLU A 67 -47.59 -13.35 -36.10
C GLU A 67 -46.59 -14.33 -35.49
N ASN A 68 -47.13 -15.47 -35.03
CA ASN A 68 -46.44 -16.69 -34.56
C ASN A 68 -45.95 -16.73 -33.11
N LEU A 69 -46.89 -16.75 -32.17
CA LEU A 69 -46.76 -17.64 -31.02
C LEU A 69 -48.00 -18.55 -31.05
N ARG A 70 -47.77 -19.88 -31.06
CA ARG A 70 -48.80 -20.83 -30.64
C ARG A 70 -49.08 -20.52 -29.16
N HIS A 71 -49.91 -19.53 -28.90
CA HIS A 71 -50.48 -19.33 -27.58
C HIS A 71 -51.40 -20.53 -27.36
N GLN A 72 -50.98 -21.46 -26.52
CA GLN A 72 -51.98 -22.11 -25.68
C GLN A 72 -52.61 -20.97 -24.87
N ASP A 73 -53.93 -20.87 -24.88
CA ASP A 73 -54.71 -19.92 -24.08
C ASP A 73 -54.60 -20.30 -22.60
N ILE A 74 -53.39 -20.22 -22.05
CA ILE A 74 -53.13 -20.37 -20.62
C ILE A 74 -53.50 -19.04 -19.98
N PRO A 75 -54.43 -19.01 -19.01
CA PRO A 75 -54.80 -17.79 -18.31
C PRO A 75 -53.59 -17.19 -17.58
N LEU A 76 -53.48 -15.87 -17.59
CA LEU A 76 -52.42 -15.17 -16.87
C LEU A 76 -52.61 -15.37 -15.35
N PRO A 77 -51.52 -15.63 -14.60
CA PRO A 77 -51.56 -15.62 -13.15
C PRO A 77 -52.03 -14.25 -12.64
N ASP A 78 -52.69 -14.23 -11.48
CA ASP A 78 -53.00 -13.00 -10.76
C ASP A 78 -51.72 -12.39 -10.18
N PHE A 79 -51.01 -11.64 -11.03
CA PHE A 79 -49.73 -11.04 -10.67
C PHE A 79 -49.88 -9.92 -9.64
N GLU A 80 -51.07 -9.35 -9.46
CA GLU A 80 -51.33 -8.35 -8.41
C GLU A 80 -51.35 -9.03 -7.03
N ALA A 81 -52.11 -10.12 -6.89
CA ALA A 81 -52.10 -10.91 -5.66
C ALA A 81 -50.72 -11.52 -5.35
N ILE A 82 -50.00 -12.00 -6.37
CA ILE A 82 -48.61 -12.48 -6.23
C ILE A 82 -47.68 -11.35 -5.77
N HIS A 83 -47.88 -10.13 -6.28
CA HIS A 83 -47.09 -8.96 -5.89
C HIS A 83 -47.32 -8.54 -4.44
N ASP A 84 -48.58 -8.46 -4.02
CA ASP A 84 -48.96 -8.11 -2.65
C ASP A 84 -48.39 -9.13 -1.66
N ARG A 85 -48.40 -10.40 -2.04
CA ARG A 85 -47.78 -11.46 -1.23
C ARG A 85 -46.27 -11.34 -1.17
N MET A 86 -45.59 -10.98 -2.27
CA MET A 86 -44.16 -10.65 -2.25
C MET A 86 -43.85 -9.48 -1.31
N ILE A 87 -44.70 -8.45 -1.27
CA ILE A 87 -44.54 -7.31 -0.34
C ILE A 87 -44.72 -7.79 1.10
N ALA A 88 -45.74 -8.60 1.38
CA ALA A 88 -46.01 -9.14 2.72
C ALA A 88 -44.89 -10.06 3.23
N MET A 89 -44.24 -10.83 2.35
CA MET A 89 -43.09 -11.69 2.69
C MET A 89 -41.81 -10.89 3.03
N GLY A 90 -41.72 -9.63 2.59
CA GLY A 90 -40.62 -8.72 2.91
C GLY A 90 -39.24 -9.30 2.59
N LYS A 91 -38.43 -9.55 3.62
CA LYS A 91 -37.03 -10.03 3.49
C LYS A 91 -36.93 -11.48 3.00
N ASN A 92 -38.01 -12.25 3.13
CA ASN A 92 -38.08 -13.66 2.71
C ASN A 92 -38.79 -13.82 1.36
N ALA A 93 -38.99 -12.72 0.62
CA ALA A 93 -39.68 -12.75 -0.66
C ALA A 93 -38.89 -13.59 -1.69
N ASP A 94 -39.46 -14.72 -2.08
CA ASP A 94 -38.92 -15.59 -3.11
C ASP A 94 -39.99 -15.84 -4.19
N LEU A 95 -39.72 -15.35 -5.40
CA LEU A 95 -40.60 -15.53 -6.54
C LEU A 95 -40.64 -17.01 -7.00
N GLY A 96 -39.58 -17.78 -6.72
CA GLY A 96 -39.54 -19.22 -7.01
C GLY A 96 -40.51 -20.00 -6.16
N PHE A 97 -40.60 -19.67 -4.86
CA PHE A 97 -41.61 -20.22 -3.96
C PHE A 97 -43.04 -19.93 -4.45
N LEU A 98 -43.34 -18.69 -4.84
CA LEU A 98 -44.67 -18.31 -5.34
C LEU A 98 -44.98 -18.96 -6.70
N TRP A 99 -43.97 -19.22 -7.53
CA TRP A 99 -44.15 -20.01 -8.75
C TRP A 99 -44.50 -21.47 -8.45
N LEU A 100 -43.89 -22.10 -7.44
CA LEU A 100 -44.23 -23.48 -7.05
C LEU A 100 -45.69 -23.59 -6.62
N GLU A 101 -46.18 -22.66 -5.80
CA GLU A 101 -47.59 -22.60 -5.40
C GLU A 101 -48.53 -22.39 -6.60
N TYR A 102 -48.17 -21.49 -7.51
CA TYR A 102 -48.90 -21.30 -8.76
C TYR A 102 -48.95 -22.61 -9.57
N LYS A 103 -47.83 -23.34 -9.64
CA LYS A 103 -47.71 -24.57 -10.43
C LYS A 103 -48.48 -25.74 -9.84
N GLU A 104 -48.60 -25.81 -8.51
CA GLU A 104 -49.46 -26.77 -7.81
C GLU A 104 -50.94 -26.54 -8.15
N GLN A 105 -51.37 -25.28 -8.21
CA GLN A 105 -52.74 -24.92 -8.56
C GLN A 105 -53.01 -24.98 -10.08
N HIS A 106 -51.97 -24.82 -10.90
CA HIS A 106 -52.05 -24.78 -12.36
C HIS A 106 -51.02 -25.73 -13.00
N PRO A 107 -51.26 -27.06 -12.96
CA PRO A 107 -50.32 -28.07 -13.48
C PRO A 107 -49.96 -27.88 -14.97
N ASP A 108 -50.88 -27.35 -15.77
CA ASP A 108 -50.67 -27.02 -17.20
C ASP A 108 -50.28 -25.55 -17.44
N GLY A 109 -50.10 -24.77 -16.37
CA GLY A 109 -49.74 -23.35 -16.44
C GLY A 109 -48.29 -23.06 -16.81
N TYR A 110 -47.95 -21.77 -16.91
CA TYR A 110 -46.60 -21.29 -17.21
C TYR A 110 -45.47 -21.97 -16.41
N GLN A 111 -44.42 -22.36 -17.14
CA GLN A 111 -43.16 -22.82 -16.56
C GLN A 111 -42.36 -21.65 -15.97
N GLN A 112 -41.44 -21.95 -15.06
CA GLN A 112 -40.74 -20.96 -14.21
C GLN A 112 -40.16 -19.78 -15.00
N SER A 113 -39.45 -20.04 -16.09
CA SER A 113 -38.83 -19.00 -16.91
C SER A 113 -39.84 -18.04 -17.52
N GLN A 114 -40.97 -18.57 -18.01
CA GLN A 114 -42.04 -17.79 -18.61
C GLN A 114 -42.85 -17.02 -17.55
N PHE A 115 -43.11 -17.63 -16.39
CA PHE A 115 -43.72 -16.97 -15.24
C PHE A 115 -42.88 -15.77 -14.78
N TYR A 116 -41.55 -15.91 -14.68
CA TYR A 116 -40.64 -14.84 -14.26
C TYR A 116 -40.60 -13.71 -15.28
N HIS A 117 -40.66 -14.04 -16.57
CA HIS A 117 -40.73 -13.05 -17.64
C HIS A 117 -42.04 -12.27 -17.60
N LEU A 118 -43.18 -12.95 -17.47
CA LEU A 118 -44.49 -12.33 -17.39
C LEU A 118 -44.66 -11.46 -16.13
N TYR A 119 -44.16 -11.93 -14.97
CA TYR A 119 -44.15 -11.15 -13.75
C TYR A 119 -43.26 -9.89 -13.86
N ARG A 120 -42.07 -10.00 -14.46
CA ARG A 120 -41.22 -8.82 -14.72
C ARG A 120 -41.89 -7.80 -15.63
N ARG A 121 -42.59 -8.28 -16.67
CA ARG A 121 -43.35 -7.42 -17.57
C ARG A 121 -44.50 -6.72 -16.85
N PHE A 122 -45.26 -7.43 -16.02
CA PHE A 122 -46.28 -6.86 -15.15
C PHE A 122 -45.71 -5.78 -14.23
N MET A 123 -44.53 -6.02 -13.65
CA MET A 123 -43.84 -5.05 -12.81
C MET A 123 -43.46 -3.77 -13.57
N GLU A 124 -42.94 -3.90 -14.79
CA GLU A 124 -42.55 -2.77 -15.62
C GLU A 124 -43.76 -1.96 -16.10
N GLU A 125 -44.84 -2.63 -16.49
CA GLU A 125 -46.07 -2.00 -17.01
C GLU A 125 -46.87 -1.27 -15.90
N ASN A 126 -46.93 -1.82 -14.67
CA ASN A 126 -47.77 -1.27 -13.60
C ASN A 126 -47.02 -0.42 -12.56
N TYR A 127 -45.74 -0.69 -12.32
CA TYR A 127 -44.96 -0.04 -11.26
C TYR A 127 -43.71 0.69 -11.78
N GLY A 128 -43.48 0.66 -13.09
CA GLY A 128 -42.27 1.19 -13.73
C GLY A 128 -41.02 0.36 -13.40
N SER A 129 -39.91 0.67 -14.09
CA SER A 129 -38.65 -0.02 -13.80
C SER A 129 -38.15 0.36 -12.40
N ARG A 130 -38.02 -0.63 -11.51
CA ARG A 130 -37.37 -0.47 -10.18
C ARG A 130 -35.90 -0.02 -10.24
N ASN A 131 -35.33 0.08 -11.46
CA ASN A 131 -33.97 0.53 -11.73
C ASN A 131 -33.85 2.05 -11.95
N ALA A 132 -34.83 2.84 -11.52
CA ALA A 132 -34.67 4.29 -11.46
C ALA A 132 -33.47 4.63 -10.55
N SER A 133 -32.37 5.06 -11.16
CA SER A 133 -31.17 5.52 -10.46
C SER A 133 -31.10 7.03 -10.56
N MET A 134 -30.83 7.69 -9.43
CA MET A 134 -30.64 9.14 -9.40
C MET A 134 -29.34 9.48 -10.13
N PRO A 135 -29.36 10.39 -11.13
CA PRO A 135 -28.14 10.89 -11.73
C PRO A 135 -27.25 11.53 -10.65
N VAL A 136 -25.99 11.08 -10.57
CA VAL A 136 -25.00 11.69 -9.68
C VAL A 136 -24.21 12.71 -10.51
N GLU A 137 -24.45 13.99 -10.24
CA GLU A 137 -23.66 15.07 -10.82
C GLU A 137 -22.23 15.03 -10.28
N ARG A 138 -21.26 15.25 -11.16
CA ARG A 138 -19.83 15.27 -10.84
C ARG A 138 -19.33 16.67 -11.12
N ILE A 139 -19.01 17.40 -10.06
CA ILE A 139 -18.46 18.74 -10.14
C ILE A 139 -16.93 18.63 -10.28
N PRO A 140 -16.31 19.33 -11.25
CA PRO A 140 -14.86 19.31 -11.42
C PRO A 140 -14.11 19.78 -10.16
N GLY A 141 -13.01 19.12 -9.83
CA GLY A 141 -12.14 19.41 -8.68
C GLY A 141 -12.75 19.13 -7.31
N GLN A 142 -14.03 18.75 -7.26
CA GLN A 142 -14.76 18.65 -6.00
C GLN A 142 -14.38 17.41 -5.19
N LYS A 143 -14.45 16.21 -5.77
CA LYS A 143 -14.30 14.96 -5.03
C LYS A 143 -13.18 14.10 -5.57
N MET A 144 -12.31 13.64 -4.69
CA MET A 144 -11.34 12.57 -4.94
C MET A 144 -11.76 11.34 -4.14
N TYR A 145 -12.05 10.25 -4.84
CA TYR A 145 -12.34 8.96 -4.22
C TYR A 145 -11.05 8.23 -3.94
N ILE A 146 -10.93 7.64 -2.75
CA ILE A 146 -9.73 6.94 -2.29
C ILE A 146 -10.11 5.52 -1.90
N ASP A 147 -9.40 4.53 -2.43
CA ASP A 147 -9.70 3.12 -2.20
C ASP A 147 -8.45 2.24 -2.31
N TRP A 148 -8.56 1.01 -1.79
CA TRP A 148 -7.61 -0.07 -2.08
C TRP A 148 -8.18 -0.96 -3.16
N VAL A 149 -7.33 -1.45 -4.07
CA VAL A 149 -7.74 -2.52 -4.98
C VAL A 149 -8.00 -3.78 -4.16
N GLY A 150 -9.12 -4.46 -4.43
CA GLY A 150 -9.52 -5.65 -3.67
C GLY A 150 -8.61 -6.85 -3.92
N ASP A 151 -8.03 -6.96 -5.12
CA ASP A 151 -7.03 -7.97 -5.44
C ASP A 151 -5.66 -7.59 -4.83
N GLN A 152 -5.02 -8.56 -4.17
CA GLN A 152 -3.71 -8.43 -3.51
C GLN A 152 -2.71 -9.35 -4.22
N PRO A 153 -2.19 -8.94 -5.40
CA PRO A 153 -1.39 -9.80 -6.24
C PRO A 153 -0.01 -10.07 -5.63
N GLU A 154 0.52 -11.25 -5.88
CA GLU A 154 1.85 -11.70 -5.47
C GLU A 154 2.89 -11.25 -6.52
N LEU A 155 3.34 -10.00 -6.42
CA LEU A 155 4.17 -9.35 -7.45
C LEU A 155 5.62 -9.12 -7.02
N LEU A 156 5.90 -9.16 -5.72
CA LEU A 156 7.20 -8.81 -5.16
C LEU A 156 7.94 -10.09 -4.74
N VAL A 157 9.20 -10.24 -5.15
CA VAL A 157 10.06 -11.38 -4.80
C VAL A 157 11.27 -10.89 -4.05
N ASP A 158 11.51 -11.46 -2.88
CA ASP A 158 12.71 -11.22 -2.10
C ASP A 158 13.93 -11.84 -2.82
N PRO A 159 14.94 -11.05 -3.21
CA PRO A 159 16.13 -11.56 -3.92
C PRO A 159 17.00 -12.51 -3.08
N GLU A 160 16.97 -12.37 -1.76
CA GLU A 160 17.80 -13.15 -0.84
C GLU A 160 17.16 -14.50 -0.50
N THR A 161 15.84 -14.50 -0.29
CA THR A 161 15.10 -15.70 0.17
C THR A 161 14.32 -16.40 -0.96
N GLY A 162 14.00 -15.69 -2.04
CA GLY A 162 13.10 -16.15 -3.09
C GLY A 162 11.63 -16.17 -2.68
N GLU A 163 11.27 -15.63 -1.51
CA GLU A 163 9.89 -15.56 -1.03
C GLU A 163 9.07 -14.56 -1.86
N ILE A 164 7.82 -14.92 -2.15
CA ILE A 164 6.89 -14.06 -2.90
C ILE A 164 5.95 -13.37 -1.92
N HIS A 165 5.88 -12.05 -1.99
CA HIS A 165 5.05 -11.22 -1.14
C HIS A 165 3.86 -10.63 -1.90
N LYS A 166 2.72 -10.58 -1.20
CA LYS A 166 1.54 -9.85 -1.62
C LYS A 166 1.77 -8.35 -1.48
N VAL A 167 1.24 -7.60 -2.45
CA VAL A 167 1.24 -6.13 -2.40
C VAL A 167 -0.18 -5.61 -2.38
N HIS A 168 -0.36 -4.44 -1.76
CA HIS A 168 -1.63 -3.74 -1.65
C HIS A 168 -1.57 -2.49 -2.52
N LEU A 169 -2.52 -2.34 -3.45
CA LEU A 169 -2.53 -1.19 -4.37
C LEU A 169 -3.48 -0.11 -3.86
N PHE A 170 -2.90 0.99 -3.41
CA PHE A 170 -3.61 2.22 -3.11
C PHE A 170 -4.02 2.89 -4.41
N THR A 171 -5.25 3.38 -4.50
CA THR A 171 -5.75 4.06 -5.71
C THR A 171 -6.60 5.26 -5.36
N THR A 172 -6.55 6.27 -6.23
CA THR A 172 -7.47 7.40 -6.17
C THR A 172 -8.06 7.69 -7.54
N THR A 173 -9.25 8.28 -7.55
CA THR A 173 -9.93 8.70 -8.77
C THR A 173 -10.63 10.04 -8.55
N LEU A 174 -10.36 11.01 -9.42
CA LEU A 174 -11.08 12.29 -9.42
C LEU A 174 -12.47 12.12 -10.01
N GLY A 175 -13.47 12.73 -9.36
CA GLY A 175 -14.87 12.47 -9.64
C GLY A 175 -15.30 12.82 -11.06
N PHE A 176 -14.83 13.93 -11.64
CA PHE A 176 -15.24 14.37 -12.97
C PHE A 176 -14.33 13.83 -14.09
N SER A 177 -13.03 14.11 -14.04
CA SER A 177 -12.09 13.63 -15.06
C SER A 177 -11.92 12.11 -15.07
N SER A 178 -12.24 11.43 -13.97
CA SER A 178 -11.84 10.05 -13.73
C SER A 178 -10.32 9.86 -13.82
N CYS A 179 -9.53 10.91 -13.54
CA CYS A 179 -8.07 10.85 -13.50
C CYS A 179 -7.60 10.05 -12.29
N ILE A 180 -6.67 9.13 -12.53
CA ILE A 180 -6.28 8.10 -11.58
C ILE A 180 -4.86 8.31 -11.09
N TYR A 181 -4.65 8.01 -9.82
CA TYR A 181 -3.34 7.75 -9.25
C TYR A 181 -3.37 6.36 -8.59
N ALA A 182 -2.24 5.64 -8.62
CA ALA A 182 -2.09 4.37 -7.94
C ALA A 182 -0.66 4.17 -7.44
N GLU A 183 -0.50 3.44 -6.34
CA GLU A 183 0.79 3.14 -5.70
C GLU A 183 0.69 1.81 -4.92
N ALA A 184 1.75 1.02 -4.91
CA ALA A 184 1.87 -0.22 -4.16
C ALA A 184 2.48 0.01 -2.77
N PHE A 185 1.91 -0.65 -1.78
CA PHE A 185 2.35 -0.70 -0.39
C PHE A 185 2.39 -2.14 0.14
N MET A 186 3.13 -2.36 1.22
CA MET A 186 3.24 -3.68 1.87
C MET A 186 2.05 -4.02 2.78
N ASP A 187 1.26 -3.04 3.21
CA ASP A 187 0.03 -3.26 3.97
C ASP A 187 -0.97 -2.09 3.80
N GLU A 188 -2.23 -2.30 4.23
CA GLU A 188 -3.33 -1.32 4.16
C GLU A 188 -3.48 -0.47 5.45
N LYS A 189 -2.46 -0.43 6.31
CA LYS A 189 -2.56 0.27 7.59
C LYS A 189 -2.61 1.78 7.38
N LEU A 190 -3.10 2.47 8.42
CA LEU A 190 -3.28 3.92 8.43
C LEU A 190 -2.05 4.72 7.96
N PRO A 191 -0.80 4.40 8.37
CA PRO A 191 0.37 5.15 7.89
C PRO A 191 0.56 5.08 6.37
N ASN A 192 0.43 3.88 5.78
CA ASN A 192 0.53 3.70 4.32
C ASN A 192 -0.65 4.37 3.59
N PHE A 193 -1.85 4.31 4.17
CA PHE A 193 -3.01 5.02 3.64
C PHE A 193 -2.78 6.53 3.56
N ILE A 194 -2.30 7.15 4.65
CA ILE A 194 -2.03 8.58 4.70
C ILE A 194 -0.91 8.96 3.72
N SER A 195 0.16 8.16 3.65
CA SER A 195 1.25 8.36 2.67
C SER A 195 0.71 8.34 1.23
N GLY A 196 -0.14 7.36 0.89
CA GLY A 196 -0.79 7.29 -0.42
C GLY A 196 -1.63 8.53 -0.73
N VAL A 197 -2.37 9.08 0.24
CA VAL A 197 -3.12 10.34 0.05
C VAL A 197 -2.17 11.50 -0.23
N VAL A 198 -1.10 11.66 0.56
CA VAL A 198 -0.12 12.73 0.38
C VAL A 198 0.58 12.63 -0.98
N HIS A 199 0.97 11.42 -1.39
CA HIS A 199 1.58 11.18 -2.70
C HIS A 199 0.60 11.44 -3.85
N ALA A 200 -0.67 11.08 -3.70
CA ALA A 200 -1.71 11.37 -4.68
C ALA A 200 -1.91 12.89 -4.86
N LEU A 201 -2.00 13.65 -3.76
CA LEU A 201 -2.11 15.11 -3.80
C LEU A 201 -0.89 15.75 -4.48
N SER A 202 0.30 15.21 -4.20
CA SER A 202 1.55 15.62 -4.86
C SER A 202 1.56 15.28 -6.36
N PHE A 203 1.04 14.12 -6.75
CA PHE A 203 0.92 13.71 -8.15
C PHE A 203 -0.05 14.61 -8.93
N TYR A 204 -1.18 14.96 -8.33
CA TYR A 204 -2.12 15.91 -8.92
C TYR A 204 -1.53 17.32 -8.93
N ASP A 205 -0.64 17.66 -7.99
CA ASP A 205 -0.14 19.02 -7.78
C ASP A 205 -1.32 19.98 -7.53
N ALA A 206 -2.31 19.50 -6.77
CA ALA A 206 -3.53 20.20 -6.41
C ALA A 206 -4.31 19.44 -5.32
N ILE A 207 -5.14 20.16 -4.56
CA ILE A 207 -5.94 19.60 -3.46
C ILE A 207 -7.44 19.70 -3.80
N PRO A 208 -8.19 18.58 -3.78
CA PRO A 208 -9.64 18.58 -4.01
C PRO A 208 -10.38 19.19 -2.83
N GLN A 209 -11.63 19.60 -3.05
CA GLN A 209 -12.48 20.07 -1.95
C GLN A 209 -12.80 18.96 -0.95
N TYR A 210 -13.03 17.73 -1.44
CA TYR A 210 -13.37 16.57 -0.63
C TYR A 210 -12.48 15.36 -0.93
N LEU A 211 -11.94 14.76 0.12
CA LEU A 211 -11.33 13.45 0.15
C LEU A 211 -12.40 12.44 0.58
N VAL A 212 -12.67 11.43 -0.24
CA VAL A 212 -13.75 10.46 -0.01
C VAL A 212 -13.15 9.06 0.12
N PRO A 213 -12.69 8.66 1.31
CA PRO A 213 -12.17 7.31 1.55
C PRO A 213 -13.32 6.29 1.69
N ASP A 214 -13.26 5.14 1.01
CA ASP A 214 -14.31 4.09 1.15
C ASP A 214 -14.18 3.30 2.47
N ASN A 215 -12.99 3.28 3.09
CA ASN A 215 -12.78 2.59 4.36
C ASN A 215 -13.18 3.45 5.57
N LEU A 216 -14.45 3.30 5.94
CA LEU A 216 -15.05 3.90 7.15
C LEU A 216 -14.28 3.59 8.44
N LYS A 217 -13.58 2.45 8.56
CA LYS A 217 -12.86 2.10 9.80
C LYS A 217 -11.49 2.77 9.88
N THR A 218 -10.79 2.86 8.77
CA THR A 218 -9.46 3.49 8.74
C THR A 218 -9.58 5.00 8.89
N ALA A 219 -10.63 5.62 8.35
CA ALA A 219 -10.83 7.06 8.42
C ALA A 219 -11.58 7.58 9.66
N VAL A 220 -12.39 6.73 10.31
CA VAL A 220 -13.39 7.21 11.25
C VAL A 220 -13.36 6.39 12.53
N THR A 221 -13.24 7.08 13.68
CA THR A 221 -13.36 6.47 15.01
C THR A 221 -14.83 6.17 15.34
N ARG A 222 -15.77 7.01 14.90
CA ARG A 222 -17.22 6.78 15.03
C ARG A 222 -17.99 7.34 13.82
N HIS A 223 -18.68 6.47 13.08
CA HIS A 223 -19.58 6.88 11.98
C HIS A 223 -20.99 6.37 12.22
N THR A 224 -21.91 7.26 12.59
CA THR A 224 -23.35 6.97 12.68
C THR A 224 -24.11 7.71 11.57
N LYS A 225 -25.44 7.67 11.60
CA LYS A 225 -26.27 8.49 10.70
C LYS A 225 -26.18 9.98 11.05
N ASP A 226 -25.90 10.28 12.32
CA ASP A 226 -26.05 11.61 12.91
C ASP A 226 -24.71 12.21 13.37
N GLU A 227 -23.61 11.44 13.33
CA GLU A 227 -22.30 11.86 13.83
C GLU A 227 -21.15 11.21 13.04
N LEU A 228 -20.17 12.03 12.65
CA LEU A 228 -18.92 11.64 12.01
C LEU A 228 -17.75 12.15 12.86
N ILE A 229 -17.00 11.24 13.49
CA ILE A 229 -15.76 11.55 14.23
C ILE A 229 -14.59 10.91 13.51
N LEU A 230 -13.80 11.74 12.82
CA LEU A 230 -12.57 11.30 12.18
C LEU A 230 -11.54 10.86 13.21
N ASN A 231 -10.65 9.96 12.81
CA ASN A 231 -9.47 9.70 13.64
C ASN A 231 -8.55 10.94 13.64
N SER A 232 -7.63 11.02 14.60
CA SER A 232 -6.72 12.17 14.74
C SER A 232 -5.87 12.39 13.49
N ALA A 233 -5.40 11.33 12.83
CA ALA A 233 -4.57 11.41 11.63
C ALA A 233 -5.28 12.10 10.45
N PHE A 234 -6.58 11.84 10.26
CA PHE A 234 -7.38 12.48 9.22
C PHE A 234 -7.80 13.89 9.60
N ALA A 235 -8.08 14.16 10.89
CA ALA A 235 -8.34 15.53 11.36
C ALA A 235 -7.11 16.44 11.14
N ASP A 236 -5.91 15.95 11.48
CA ASP A 236 -4.65 16.66 11.23
C ASP A 236 -4.41 16.88 9.72
N LEU A 237 -4.78 15.89 8.89
CA LEU A 237 -4.67 15.99 7.43
C LEU A 237 -5.67 17.01 6.83
N GLU A 238 -6.91 17.02 7.31
CA GLU A 238 -7.92 18.03 6.95
C GLU A 238 -7.43 19.44 7.28
N GLU A 239 -6.89 19.65 8.49
CA GLU A 239 -6.38 20.93 8.94
C GLU A 239 -5.15 21.37 8.12
N PHE A 240 -4.20 20.46 7.88
CA PHE A 240 -2.97 20.77 7.15
C PHE A 240 -3.22 21.17 5.70
N TYR A 241 -4.10 20.46 5.00
CA TYR A 241 -4.40 20.71 3.59
C TYR A 241 -5.62 21.61 3.36
N ASP A 242 -6.28 22.05 4.43
CA ASP A 242 -7.54 22.81 4.38
C ASP A 242 -8.55 22.11 3.44
N THR A 243 -8.82 20.83 3.69
CA THR A 243 -9.71 19.99 2.88
C THR A 243 -10.72 19.25 3.77
N ILE A 244 -11.70 18.59 3.16
CA ILE A 244 -12.77 17.89 3.88
C ILE A 244 -12.70 16.40 3.59
N VAL A 245 -12.53 15.58 4.62
CA VAL A 245 -12.59 14.12 4.58
C VAL A 245 -14.03 13.69 4.84
N LEU A 246 -14.70 13.29 3.76
CA LEU A 246 -16.11 12.92 3.77
C LEU A 246 -16.29 11.45 3.34
N PRO A 247 -16.22 10.49 4.27
CA PRO A 247 -16.48 9.09 3.97
C PRO A 247 -17.96 8.86 3.59
N PRO A 248 -18.27 7.83 2.77
CA PRO A 248 -19.63 7.53 2.37
C PRO A 248 -20.46 6.99 3.55
N PRO A 249 -21.78 7.28 3.62
CA PRO A 249 -22.61 6.82 4.73
C PRO A 249 -22.64 5.29 4.90
N PRO A 250 -22.72 4.76 6.13
CA PRO A 250 -22.73 3.33 6.37
C PRO A 250 -24.03 2.73 5.80
N ARG A 251 -23.92 1.55 5.17
CA ARG A 251 -25.06 0.73 4.70
C ARG A 251 -25.97 1.37 3.62
N LYS A 252 -25.49 2.34 2.84
CA LYS A 252 -26.17 2.82 1.62
C LYS A 252 -25.42 2.38 0.34
N PRO A 253 -25.68 1.17 -0.17
CA PRO A 253 -24.91 0.58 -1.28
C PRO A 253 -25.07 1.32 -2.63
N LYS A 254 -26.10 2.14 -2.81
CA LYS A 254 -26.44 2.72 -4.13
C LYS A 254 -25.45 3.78 -4.64
N GLY A 255 -24.62 4.37 -3.77
CA GLY A 255 -23.54 5.29 -4.17
C GLY A 255 -22.25 4.59 -4.62
N LYS A 256 -22.10 3.29 -4.31
CA LYS A 256 -20.87 2.52 -4.54
C LYS A 256 -20.66 2.09 -5.98
N ALA A 257 -21.72 1.92 -6.77
CA ALA A 257 -21.62 1.34 -8.11
C ALA A 257 -20.66 2.08 -9.07
N THR A 258 -20.44 3.39 -8.89
CA THR A 258 -19.43 4.06 -9.72
C THR A 258 -18.01 3.82 -9.22
N VAL A 259 -17.78 3.84 -7.91
CA VAL A 259 -16.47 3.54 -7.32
C VAL A 259 -16.08 2.10 -7.65
N GLU A 260 -17.01 1.15 -7.49
CA GLU A 260 -16.84 -0.27 -7.87
C GLU A 260 -16.46 -0.44 -9.35
N ASN A 261 -17.09 0.32 -10.25
CA ASN A 261 -16.74 0.28 -11.68
C ASN A 261 -15.34 0.83 -11.98
N HIS A 262 -14.83 1.79 -11.20
CA HIS A 262 -13.47 2.31 -11.36
C HIS A 262 -12.43 1.34 -10.79
N VAL A 263 -12.69 0.75 -9.61
CA VAL A 263 -11.82 -0.27 -9.01
C VAL A 263 -11.71 -1.48 -9.93
N LYS A 264 -12.85 -1.99 -10.43
CA LYS A 264 -12.87 -3.08 -11.41
C LYS A 264 -12.13 -2.75 -12.70
N PHE A 265 -12.19 -1.49 -13.15
CA PHE A 265 -11.40 -1.04 -14.29
C PHE A 265 -9.89 -1.10 -14.01
N LEU A 266 -9.46 -0.76 -12.79
CA LEU A 266 -8.06 -0.83 -12.39
C LEU A 266 -7.57 -2.25 -12.16
N GLU A 267 -8.38 -3.13 -11.57
CA GLU A 267 -8.08 -4.57 -11.51
C GLU A 267 -7.73 -5.11 -12.90
N ILE A 268 -8.54 -4.79 -13.91
CA ILE A 268 -8.31 -5.30 -15.26
C ILE A 268 -7.13 -4.60 -15.97
N HIS A 269 -7.03 -3.28 -15.89
CA HIS A 269 -6.10 -2.53 -16.74
C HIS A 269 -4.76 -2.22 -16.10
N LEU A 270 -4.66 -2.30 -14.78
CA LEU A 270 -3.44 -2.13 -14.00
C LEU A 270 -2.97 -3.49 -13.47
N VAL A 271 -3.77 -4.18 -12.64
CA VAL A 271 -3.32 -5.40 -11.95
C VAL A 271 -2.96 -6.52 -12.93
N GLU A 272 -3.82 -6.85 -13.89
CA GLU A 272 -3.51 -7.90 -14.89
C GLU A 272 -2.26 -7.57 -15.72
N LYS A 273 -1.97 -6.28 -15.94
CA LYS A 273 -0.74 -5.86 -16.62
C LYS A 273 0.50 -5.93 -15.74
N LEU A 274 0.36 -5.73 -14.44
CA LEU A 274 1.46 -5.92 -13.50
C LEU A 274 1.82 -7.41 -13.35
N LYS A 275 0.82 -8.30 -13.39
CA LYS A 275 1.01 -9.77 -13.35
C LYS A 275 1.81 -10.33 -14.53
N GLU A 276 1.99 -9.57 -15.61
CA GLU A 276 2.88 -9.94 -16.73
C GLU A 276 4.38 -9.83 -16.36
N SER A 277 4.72 -9.34 -15.17
CA SER A 277 6.09 -9.13 -14.70
C SER A 277 6.26 -9.48 -13.23
N VAL A 278 7.49 -9.78 -12.84
CA VAL A 278 7.87 -10.03 -11.44
C VAL A 278 8.86 -8.95 -11.02
N PHE A 279 8.69 -8.42 -9.82
CA PHE A 279 9.49 -7.31 -9.30
C PHE A 279 10.30 -7.76 -8.09
N THR A 280 11.53 -7.25 -7.96
CA THR A 280 12.41 -7.56 -6.83
C THR A 280 12.50 -6.45 -5.80
N ASP A 281 11.92 -5.29 -6.10
CA ASP A 281 11.92 -4.11 -5.26
C ASP A 281 10.63 -3.31 -5.42
N LEU A 282 10.14 -2.72 -4.33
CA LEU A 282 8.88 -1.97 -4.31
C LEU A 282 8.96 -0.68 -5.15
N SER A 283 10.13 -0.04 -5.23
CA SER A 283 10.36 1.13 -6.08
C SER A 283 10.19 0.77 -7.55
N MET A 284 10.75 -0.36 -8.00
CA MET A 284 10.62 -0.81 -9.39
C MET A 284 9.16 -1.12 -9.75
N LEU A 285 8.42 -1.72 -8.81
CA LEU A 285 6.98 -1.95 -8.97
C LEU A 285 6.23 -0.61 -9.10
N ASN A 286 6.52 0.35 -8.22
CA ASN A 286 5.89 1.67 -8.24
C ASN A 286 6.22 2.48 -9.50
N ASP A 287 7.45 2.43 -9.99
CA ASP A 287 7.83 3.03 -11.28
C ASP A 287 6.99 2.46 -12.42
N ARG A 288 6.83 1.13 -12.45
CA ARG A 288 6.00 0.47 -13.46
C ARG A 288 4.51 0.83 -13.33
N ILE A 289 4.00 0.95 -12.11
CA ILE A 289 2.63 1.43 -11.86
C ILE A 289 2.45 2.84 -12.42
N MET A 290 3.41 3.73 -12.18
CA MET A 290 3.35 5.12 -12.67
C MET A 290 3.32 5.20 -14.20
N GLU A 291 4.10 4.36 -14.89
CA GLU A 291 4.03 4.24 -16.36
C GLU A 291 2.64 3.80 -16.84
N LEU A 292 2.08 2.74 -16.23
CA LEU A 292 0.77 2.20 -16.61
C LEU A 292 -0.35 3.20 -16.33
N VAL A 293 -0.31 3.87 -15.18
CA VAL A 293 -1.26 4.93 -14.79
C VAL A 293 -1.18 6.10 -15.77
N SER A 294 0.02 6.54 -16.14
CA SER A 294 0.21 7.58 -17.17
C SER A 294 -0.43 7.17 -18.49
N GLY A 295 -0.20 5.93 -18.94
CA GLY A 295 -0.82 5.37 -20.14
C GLY A 295 -2.35 5.31 -20.04
N ILE A 296 -2.91 4.87 -18.90
CA ILE A 296 -4.36 4.84 -18.65
C ILE A 296 -4.96 6.24 -18.71
N ASN A 297 -4.30 7.23 -18.11
CA ASN A 297 -4.78 8.60 -18.06
C ASN A 297 -4.78 9.29 -19.43
N GLN A 298 -3.91 8.86 -20.35
CA GLN A 298 -3.83 9.36 -21.73
C GLN A 298 -4.77 8.63 -22.72
N ARG A 299 -5.42 7.53 -22.33
CA ARG A 299 -6.34 6.81 -23.22
C ARG A 299 -7.60 7.64 -23.49
N ASN A 300 -8.00 7.67 -24.77
CA ASN A 300 -9.28 8.26 -25.18
C ASN A 300 -10.47 7.50 -24.56
N PHE A 301 -11.48 8.24 -24.12
CA PHE A 301 -12.77 7.65 -23.76
C PHE A 301 -13.44 6.99 -24.98
N LYS A 302 -14.14 5.86 -24.77
CA LYS A 302 -14.78 5.09 -25.85
C LYS A 302 -15.82 5.91 -26.63
N LYS A 303 -16.52 6.82 -25.94
CA LYS A 303 -17.53 7.69 -26.54
C LYS A 303 -16.85 8.92 -27.13
N LYS A 304 -16.80 9.01 -28.46
CA LYS A 304 -16.17 10.13 -29.19
C LYS A 304 -16.77 11.50 -28.88
N SER A 305 -18.01 11.56 -28.39
CA SER A 305 -18.68 12.80 -27.97
C SER A 305 -18.48 13.14 -26.49
N ASP A 306 -17.63 12.40 -25.76
CA ASP A 306 -17.28 12.74 -24.39
C ASP A 306 -16.36 13.97 -24.36
N ILE A 307 -16.81 15.03 -23.70
CA ILE A 307 -16.11 16.33 -23.62
C ILE A 307 -14.75 16.26 -22.91
N ARG A 308 -14.48 15.14 -22.24
CA ARG A 308 -13.26 14.90 -21.46
C ARG A 308 -12.09 14.50 -22.35
N PHE A 309 -12.34 13.87 -23.51
CA PHE A 309 -11.33 13.27 -24.41
C PHE A 309 -10.46 12.20 -23.75
N THR A 310 -9.52 12.60 -22.90
CA THR A 310 -8.70 11.73 -22.05
C THR A 310 -8.88 12.12 -20.58
N ARG A 311 -8.47 11.26 -19.64
CA ARG A 311 -8.54 11.61 -18.21
C ARG A 311 -7.59 12.76 -17.88
N LYS A 312 -6.40 12.77 -18.48
CA LYS A 312 -5.38 13.83 -18.27
C LYS A 312 -5.84 15.19 -18.82
N ASP A 313 -6.46 15.21 -20.00
CA ASP A 313 -6.99 16.45 -20.58
C ASP A 313 -8.13 17.00 -19.73
N ALA A 314 -9.04 16.11 -19.30
CA ALA A 314 -10.14 16.51 -18.43
C ALA A 314 -9.67 17.03 -17.08
N TYR A 315 -8.64 16.40 -16.50
CA TYR A 315 -8.01 16.87 -15.27
C TYR A 315 -7.47 18.30 -15.44
N THR A 316 -6.65 18.52 -16.46
CA THR A 316 -5.98 19.80 -16.70
C THR A 316 -6.99 20.91 -17.02
N LYS A 317 -8.02 20.60 -17.80
CA LYS A 317 -8.98 21.60 -18.29
C LYS A 317 -10.10 21.91 -17.29
N TYR A 318 -10.57 20.92 -16.55
CA TYR A 318 -11.77 21.06 -15.72
C TYR A 318 -11.49 20.89 -14.23
N ASP A 319 -10.72 19.89 -13.80
CA ASP A 319 -10.51 19.66 -12.36
C ASP A 319 -9.49 20.61 -11.75
N LYS A 320 -8.24 20.61 -12.25
CA LYS A 320 -7.12 21.38 -11.67
C LYS A 320 -7.45 22.86 -11.44
N PRO A 321 -8.14 23.57 -12.34
CA PRO A 321 -8.50 24.98 -12.13
C PRO A 321 -9.46 25.24 -10.95
N HIS A 322 -10.20 24.22 -10.50
CA HIS A 322 -11.17 24.31 -9.39
C HIS A 322 -10.64 23.68 -8.09
N MET A 323 -9.40 23.20 -8.07
CA MET A 323 -8.74 22.63 -6.90
C MET A 323 -7.83 23.67 -6.22
N LYS A 324 -7.55 23.50 -4.93
CA LYS A 324 -6.62 24.37 -4.19
C LYS A 324 -5.18 24.05 -4.59
N SER A 325 -4.29 25.05 -4.51
CA SER A 325 -2.85 24.84 -4.71
C SER A 325 -2.26 23.99 -3.59
N LEU A 326 -1.34 23.09 -3.93
CA LEU A 326 -0.61 22.30 -2.94
C LEU A 326 0.31 23.23 -2.11
N PRO A 327 0.34 23.12 -0.76
CA PRO A 327 1.31 23.84 0.04
C PRO A 327 2.72 23.31 -0.25
N GLY A 328 3.74 24.16 -0.11
CA GLY A 328 5.13 23.77 -0.35
C GLY A 328 5.71 22.76 0.65
N ALA A 329 4.98 22.44 1.73
CA ALA A 329 5.32 21.42 2.71
C ALA A 329 4.35 20.24 2.59
N ASN A 330 4.85 19.03 2.82
CA ASN A 330 4.05 17.81 2.82
C ASN A 330 3.65 17.41 4.25
N TYR A 331 2.41 16.96 4.41
CA TYR A 331 1.97 16.35 5.65
C TYR A 331 2.75 15.04 5.88
N THR A 332 3.11 14.75 7.12
CA THR A 332 3.74 13.49 7.49
C THR A 332 3.14 13.01 8.79
N LEU A 333 2.50 11.84 8.76
CA LEU A 333 1.97 11.21 9.95
C LEU A 333 3.12 10.96 10.94
N CYS A 334 2.94 11.37 12.18
CA CYS A 334 3.95 11.24 13.21
C CYS A 334 3.35 10.63 14.48
N ASP A 335 3.88 9.48 14.88
CA ASP A 335 3.57 8.85 16.15
C ASP A 335 4.46 9.46 17.25
N TYR A 336 3.85 9.70 18.41
CA TYR A 336 4.55 10.24 19.58
C TYR A 336 4.56 9.20 20.69
N LYS A 337 5.76 8.84 21.16
CA LYS A 337 5.96 7.95 22.32
C LYS A 337 6.81 8.66 23.36
N TYR A 338 6.24 8.81 24.56
CA TYR A 338 6.88 9.46 25.68
C TYR A 338 7.60 8.42 26.54
N PHE A 339 8.87 8.67 26.85
CA PHE A 339 9.67 7.87 27.76
C PHE A 339 9.99 8.69 29.00
N LEU A 340 9.65 8.14 30.18
CA LEU A 340 9.96 8.77 31.45
C LEU A 340 11.47 8.95 31.64
N HIS A 341 12.27 8.00 31.16
CA HIS A 341 13.72 8.08 31.16
C HIS A 341 14.36 7.19 30.09
N VAL A 342 15.53 7.57 29.56
CA VAL A 342 16.35 6.72 28.70
C VAL A 342 16.94 5.57 29.56
N PRO A 343 16.74 4.29 29.17
CA PRO A 343 17.27 3.13 29.92
C PRO A 343 18.80 3.04 29.91
N ASN A 344 19.39 2.29 30.85
CA ASN A 344 20.84 2.16 31.01
C ASN A 344 21.57 1.58 29.78
N ASN A 345 20.86 0.83 28.93
CA ASN A 345 21.40 0.34 27.67
C ASN A 345 21.31 1.36 26.53
N TYR A 346 20.94 2.62 26.81
CA TYR A 346 20.85 3.74 25.87
C TYR A 346 19.96 3.51 24.63
N HIS A 347 18.94 2.64 24.71
CA HIS A 347 18.01 2.43 23.62
C HIS A 347 16.55 2.66 24.01
N LEU A 348 15.77 3.22 23.09
CA LEU A 348 14.32 3.37 23.18
C LEU A 348 13.63 2.38 22.24
N GLU A 349 12.64 1.66 22.75
CA GLU A 349 11.89 0.68 21.97
C GLU A 349 10.75 1.35 21.19
N TYR A 350 10.66 1.09 19.90
CA TYR A 350 9.53 1.48 19.08
C TYR A 350 9.34 0.47 17.95
N ASP A 351 8.12 -0.06 17.82
CA ASP A 351 7.72 -1.01 16.77
C ASP A 351 8.63 -2.25 16.71
N GLY A 352 8.94 -2.82 17.87
CA GLY A 352 9.76 -4.04 18.00
C GLY A 352 11.26 -3.83 17.81
N HIS A 353 11.69 -2.60 17.50
CA HIS A 353 13.10 -2.23 17.33
C HIS A 353 13.57 -1.28 18.43
N TYR A 354 14.87 -1.29 18.69
CA TYR A 354 15.54 -0.52 19.73
C TYR A 354 16.47 0.50 19.09
N TYR A 355 16.14 1.79 19.24
CA TYR A 355 16.88 2.90 18.66
C TYR A 355 17.78 3.55 19.69
N SER A 356 19.07 3.67 19.37
CA SER A 356 20.06 4.22 20.31
C SER A 356 19.90 5.73 20.55
N VAL A 357 20.28 6.18 21.74
CA VAL A 357 20.35 7.58 22.15
C VAL A 357 21.76 7.84 22.68
N PRO A 358 22.37 9.02 22.47
CA PRO A 358 23.67 9.31 23.07
C PRO A 358 23.68 9.07 24.58
N TYR A 359 24.64 8.29 25.08
CA TYR A 359 24.73 7.88 26.48
C TYR A 359 24.73 9.03 27.52
N ARG A 360 25.03 10.26 27.10
CA ARG A 360 24.90 11.45 27.95
C ARG A 360 23.46 11.76 28.40
N TYR A 361 22.46 11.21 27.72
CA TYR A 361 21.04 11.36 28.04
C TYR A 361 20.47 10.20 28.85
N LEU A 362 21.30 9.30 29.36
CA LEU A 362 20.86 8.22 30.24
C LEU A 362 20.06 8.79 31.43
N LYS A 363 18.95 8.14 31.77
CA LYS A 363 18.02 8.53 32.85
C LYS A 363 17.26 9.85 32.62
N GLU A 364 17.52 10.57 31.54
CA GLU A 364 16.75 11.77 31.16
C GLU A 364 15.46 11.37 30.40
N PRO A 365 14.36 12.13 30.55
CA PRO A 365 13.15 11.92 29.76
C PRO A 365 13.38 12.22 28.27
N ALA A 366 12.70 11.46 27.41
CA ALA A 366 12.80 11.61 25.96
C ALA A 366 11.43 11.44 25.29
N VAL A 367 11.25 12.14 24.16
CA VAL A 367 10.09 12.01 23.28
C VAL A 367 10.55 11.43 21.96
N LEU A 368 10.05 10.25 21.62
CA LEU A 368 10.27 9.62 20.33
C LEU A 368 9.14 10.03 19.39
N LYS A 369 9.52 10.52 18.22
CA LYS A 369 8.65 10.97 17.15
C LYS A 369 8.96 10.12 15.91
N ALA A 370 8.06 9.23 15.55
CA ALA A 370 8.27 8.30 14.45
C ALA A 370 7.37 8.64 13.27
N THR A 371 7.96 8.73 12.09
CA THR A 371 7.26 8.76 10.81
C THR A 371 7.37 7.36 10.18
N ILE A 372 6.90 7.21 8.94
CA ILE A 372 7.06 5.97 8.18
C ILE A 372 8.54 5.66 7.85
N SER A 373 9.39 6.67 7.73
CA SER A 373 10.79 6.48 7.28
C SER A 373 11.82 6.82 8.36
N GLU A 374 11.46 7.61 9.37
CA GLU A 374 12.41 8.19 10.31
C GLU A 374 11.91 8.11 11.75
N VAL A 375 12.82 7.84 12.68
CA VAL A 375 12.61 7.97 14.12
C VAL A 375 13.45 9.13 14.63
N ARG A 376 12.80 10.19 15.11
CA ARG A 376 13.44 11.34 15.76
C ARG A 376 13.30 11.21 17.26
N ILE A 377 14.39 11.39 18.00
CA ILE A 377 14.37 11.38 19.45
C ILE A 377 14.68 12.80 19.93
N CYS A 378 13.79 13.36 20.73
CA CYS A 378 13.90 14.70 21.31
C CYS A 378 13.99 14.62 22.84
N ASP A 379 14.51 15.67 23.46
CA ASP A 379 14.43 15.86 24.91
C ASP A 379 13.02 16.30 25.36
N LYS A 380 12.83 16.50 26.68
CA LYS A 380 11.57 17.00 27.26
C LYS A 380 11.12 18.38 26.73
N ASN A 381 12.03 19.17 26.17
CA ASN A 381 11.76 20.49 25.61
C ASN A 381 11.58 20.44 24.09
N ASN A 382 11.40 19.25 23.52
CA ASN A 382 11.27 19.02 22.08
C ASN A 382 12.51 19.43 21.26
N LYS A 383 13.69 19.48 21.87
CA LYS A 383 14.96 19.69 21.17
C LYS A 383 15.47 18.35 20.62
N LEU A 384 15.80 18.32 19.34
CA LEU A 384 16.31 17.12 18.67
C LEU A 384 17.62 16.64 19.31
N ILE A 385 17.65 15.36 19.68
CA ILE A 385 18.84 14.65 20.18
C ILE A 385 19.53 13.88 19.05
N CYS A 386 18.80 13.01 18.35
CA CYS A 386 19.30 12.18 17.25
C CYS A 386 18.17 11.72 16.32
N ARG A 387 18.54 11.13 15.18
CA ARG A 387 17.64 10.63 14.14
C ARG A 387 18.08 9.24 13.70
N HIS A 388 17.14 8.37 13.39
CA HIS A 388 17.40 7.04 12.85
C HIS A 388 16.50 6.78 11.64
N ALA A 389 16.97 5.99 10.68
CA ALA A 389 16.06 5.37 9.72
C ALA A 389 15.19 4.33 10.44
N ARG A 390 13.88 4.35 10.18
CA ARG A 390 12.95 3.36 10.77
C ARG A 390 13.20 2.00 10.12
N SER A 391 13.31 0.96 10.95
CA SER A 391 13.45 -0.43 10.49
C SER A 391 12.14 -1.18 10.55
N TYR A 392 11.87 -1.95 9.49
CA TYR A 392 10.79 -2.93 9.41
C TYR A 392 11.32 -4.35 9.20
N LYS A 393 12.65 -4.55 9.26
CA LYS A 393 13.28 -5.86 9.10
C LYS A 393 13.06 -6.71 10.35
N THR A 394 13.15 -8.03 10.23
CA THR A 394 13.08 -8.92 11.40
C THR A 394 14.29 -8.76 12.31
N PHE A 395 15.47 -8.57 11.72
CA PHE A 395 16.73 -8.35 12.42
C PHE A 395 17.63 -7.38 11.63
N PRO A 396 18.58 -6.69 12.28
CA PRO A 396 18.84 -6.66 13.72
C PRO A 396 17.81 -5.82 14.49
N LEU A 397 17.47 -6.25 15.71
CA LEU A 397 16.53 -5.50 16.57
C LEU A 397 17.13 -4.21 17.15
N TYR A 398 18.46 -4.15 17.32
CA TYR A 398 19.16 -2.99 17.88
C TYR A 398 19.80 -2.15 16.78
N ILE A 399 19.38 -0.90 16.68
CA ILE A 399 19.86 0.09 15.73
C ILE A 399 20.73 1.07 16.50
N THR A 400 22.02 0.74 16.53
CA THR A 400 23.01 1.43 17.35
C THR A 400 23.97 2.25 16.50
N GLU A 401 24.00 3.57 16.72
CA GLU A 401 25.07 4.42 16.21
C GLU A 401 26.29 4.37 17.14
N GLU A 402 27.49 4.39 16.57
CA GLU A 402 28.73 4.26 17.34
C GLU A 402 28.98 5.46 18.26
N ASN A 403 28.67 6.67 17.77
CA ASN A 403 28.74 7.92 18.53
C ASN A 403 27.81 7.94 19.76
N HIS A 404 26.82 7.04 19.85
CA HIS A 404 25.90 6.94 20.97
C HIS A 404 26.46 6.10 22.12
N MET A 405 27.42 5.22 21.82
CA MET A 405 28.03 4.34 22.81
C MET A 405 29.09 5.10 23.65
N PRO A 406 29.22 4.81 24.95
CA PRO A 406 30.37 5.27 25.72
C PRO A 406 31.68 4.61 25.24
N ALA A 407 32.82 5.27 25.48
CA ALA A 407 34.13 4.85 24.95
C ALA A 407 34.54 3.42 25.34
N ASN A 408 34.20 2.98 26.56
CA ASN A 408 34.46 1.60 26.99
C ASN A 408 33.65 0.58 26.18
N HIS A 409 32.40 0.86 25.84
CA HIS A 409 31.55 -0.03 25.04
C HIS A 409 32.00 -0.05 23.58
N GLN A 410 32.43 1.08 23.01
CA GLN A 410 33.04 1.12 21.68
C GLN A 410 34.28 0.22 21.62
N TYR A 411 35.14 0.29 22.63
CA TYR A 411 36.32 -0.57 22.74
C TYR A 411 35.95 -2.06 22.81
N TYR A 412 34.96 -2.44 23.62
CA TYR A 412 34.52 -3.84 23.68
C TYR A 412 33.83 -4.31 22.39
N LYS A 413 33.08 -3.45 21.69
CA LYS A 413 32.50 -3.77 20.38
C LYS A 413 33.61 -4.07 19.36
N GLU A 414 34.62 -3.22 19.28
CA GLU A 414 35.78 -3.41 18.40
C GLU A 414 36.57 -4.67 18.76
N LEU A 415 36.68 -4.97 20.06
CA LEU A 415 37.34 -6.20 20.52
C LEU A 415 36.58 -7.44 20.09
N ASN A 416 35.25 -7.42 20.23
CA ASN A 416 34.38 -8.55 19.91
C ASN A 416 34.17 -8.75 18.39
N SER A 417 34.48 -7.75 17.56
CA SER A 417 34.46 -7.89 16.09
C SER A 417 35.72 -8.54 15.51
N LYS A 418 36.72 -8.87 16.34
CA LYS A 418 38.00 -9.47 15.90
C LYS A 418 37.89 -11.00 15.87
N ASP A 419 38.35 -11.59 14.77
CA ASP A 419 38.36 -13.03 14.54
C ASP A 419 39.77 -13.65 14.76
N GLY A 420 39.87 -14.97 14.67
CA GLY A 420 41.15 -15.67 14.79
C GLY A 420 42.17 -15.23 13.72
N ALA A 421 41.71 -14.83 12.53
CA ALA A 421 42.57 -14.33 11.46
C ALA A 421 43.19 -12.97 11.81
N TYR A 422 42.45 -12.08 12.47
CA TYR A 422 42.97 -10.82 13.00
C TYR A 422 44.16 -11.05 13.94
N TYR A 423 44.04 -11.98 14.89
CA TYR A 423 45.11 -12.25 15.85
C TYR A 423 46.35 -12.86 15.18
N ARG A 424 46.17 -13.75 14.19
CA ARG A 424 47.28 -14.32 13.39
C ARG A 424 48.04 -13.25 12.60
N ARG A 425 47.30 -12.34 11.93
CA ARG A 425 47.90 -11.20 11.20
C ARG A 425 48.63 -10.23 12.12
N TRP A 426 48.12 -10.01 13.34
CA TRP A 426 48.80 -9.12 14.28
C TRP A 426 50.08 -9.78 14.85
N SER A 427 50.08 -11.09 15.08
CA SER A 427 51.28 -11.79 15.53
C SER A 427 52.41 -11.84 14.51
N SER A 428 52.11 -11.95 13.21
CA SER A 428 53.14 -12.07 12.17
C SER A 428 54.05 -10.85 12.04
N VAL A 429 53.61 -9.69 12.54
CA VAL A 429 54.44 -8.46 12.62
C VAL A 429 55.67 -8.64 13.52
N TYR A 430 55.58 -9.51 14.52
CA TYR A 430 56.68 -9.76 15.46
C TYR A 430 57.60 -10.89 15.00
N GLY A 431 57.10 -11.82 14.17
CA GLY A 431 57.88 -12.89 13.53
C GLY A 431 57.13 -14.22 13.42
N GLU A 432 57.80 -15.22 12.85
CA GLU A 432 57.24 -16.54 12.51
C GLU A 432 56.88 -17.34 13.77
N TYR A 433 57.73 -17.34 14.80
CA TYR A 433 57.47 -18.06 16.05
C TYR A 433 56.33 -17.43 16.84
N MET A 434 56.17 -16.11 16.76
CA MET A 434 55.02 -15.43 17.37
C MET A 434 53.70 -15.83 16.71
N GLU A 435 53.67 -15.94 15.39
CA GLU A 435 52.50 -16.44 14.65
C GLU A 435 52.17 -17.89 15.04
N ILE A 436 53.17 -18.77 15.08
CA ILE A 436 53.00 -20.16 15.50
C ILE A 436 52.49 -20.25 16.95
N LEU A 437 52.98 -19.39 17.84
CA LEU A 437 52.51 -19.33 19.23
C LEU A 437 51.03 -18.95 19.33
N VAL A 438 50.61 -17.91 18.60
CA VAL A 438 49.21 -17.45 18.59
C VAL A 438 48.30 -18.48 17.93
N ASP A 439 48.72 -19.10 16.82
CA ASP A 439 47.96 -20.16 16.15
C ASP A 439 47.78 -21.39 17.06
N ARG A 440 48.82 -21.82 17.77
CA ARG A 440 48.72 -22.91 18.76
C ARG A 440 47.78 -22.58 19.91
N ILE A 441 47.76 -21.33 20.37
CA ILE A 441 46.84 -20.88 21.43
C ILE A 441 45.40 -20.90 20.94
N LEU A 442 45.12 -20.40 19.73
CA LEU A 442 43.79 -20.45 19.12
C LEU A 442 43.29 -21.88 18.93
N ARG A 443 44.14 -22.78 18.42
CA ARG A 443 43.81 -24.20 18.22
C ARG A 443 43.70 -25.02 19.50
N SER A 444 44.27 -24.54 20.61
CA SER A 444 44.21 -25.25 21.90
C SER A 444 42.84 -25.15 22.59
N ALA A 445 42.03 -24.17 22.19
CA ALA A 445 40.67 -24.00 22.70
C ALA A 445 39.67 -24.81 21.87
N LYS A 446 38.59 -25.27 22.53
CA LYS A 446 37.48 -25.97 21.83
C LYS A 446 36.78 -25.07 20.81
N HIS A 447 36.76 -23.77 21.10
CA HIS A 447 36.28 -22.69 20.23
C HIS A 447 37.32 -21.57 20.28
N GLU A 448 37.76 -21.05 19.13
CA GLU A 448 38.87 -20.08 19.07
C GLU A 448 38.59 -18.82 19.90
N GLU A 449 37.32 -18.43 20.03
CA GLU A 449 36.85 -17.28 20.80
C GLU A 449 37.26 -17.35 22.28
N GLN A 450 37.37 -18.56 22.84
CA GLN A 450 37.81 -18.76 24.22
C GLN A 450 39.29 -18.38 24.43
N ALA A 451 40.07 -18.34 23.34
CA ALA A 451 41.49 -17.99 23.35
C ALA A 451 41.76 -16.51 23.01
N TYR A 452 40.76 -15.75 22.51
CA TYR A 452 40.95 -14.36 22.07
C TYR A 452 41.48 -13.44 23.17
N ASN A 453 41.00 -13.57 24.41
CA ASN A 453 41.53 -12.81 25.55
C ASN A 453 43.01 -13.10 25.81
N SER A 454 43.45 -14.36 25.62
CA SER A 454 44.85 -14.74 25.77
C SER A 454 45.71 -14.16 24.65
N CYS A 455 45.26 -14.25 23.40
CA CYS A 455 45.94 -13.67 22.24
C CYS A 455 46.05 -12.15 22.37
N ASN A 456 44.96 -11.48 22.74
CA ASN A 456 44.94 -10.03 22.95
C ASN A 456 45.90 -9.62 24.08
N GLY A 457 45.89 -10.34 25.21
CA GLY A 457 46.79 -10.10 26.33
C GLY A 457 48.28 -10.29 25.98
N ILE A 458 48.61 -11.29 25.16
CA ILE A 458 49.95 -11.52 24.63
C ILE A 458 50.38 -10.32 23.76
N LEU A 459 49.60 -9.98 22.74
CA LEU A 459 49.96 -8.97 21.74
C LEU A 459 50.04 -7.55 22.33
N HIS A 460 49.17 -7.22 23.29
CA HIS A 460 49.26 -5.97 24.03
C HIS A 460 50.52 -5.86 24.89
N SER A 461 51.01 -6.97 25.43
CA SER A 461 52.26 -6.98 26.22
C SER A 461 53.50 -6.71 25.37
N CYS A 462 53.40 -6.85 24.05
CA CYS A 462 54.50 -6.68 23.10
C CYS A 462 54.64 -5.25 22.54
N LYS A 463 53.61 -4.39 22.66
CA LYS A 463 53.55 -3.08 21.96
C LYS A 463 54.75 -2.14 22.19
N ASN A 464 55.40 -2.24 23.35
CA ASN A 464 56.54 -1.37 23.72
C ASN A 464 57.86 -2.15 23.85
N ILE A 465 57.97 -3.33 23.25
CA ILE A 465 59.13 -4.21 23.35
C ILE A 465 59.68 -4.47 21.94
N SER A 466 61.01 -4.49 21.78
CA SER A 466 61.66 -4.79 20.50
C SER A 466 61.16 -6.11 19.91
N HIS A 467 60.83 -6.13 18.62
CA HIS A 467 60.32 -7.32 17.94
C HIS A 467 61.27 -8.51 18.09
N THR A 468 62.59 -8.28 18.09
CA THR A 468 63.60 -9.33 18.27
C THR A 468 63.50 -10.05 19.62
N ILE A 469 63.08 -9.34 20.68
CA ILE A 469 62.93 -9.90 22.04
C ILE A 469 61.61 -10.66 22.15
N VAL A 470 60.56 -10.12 21.52
CA VAL A 470 59.25 -10.76 21.45
C VAL A 470 59.33 -12.09 20.70
N GLU A 471 60.03 -12.10 19.56
CA GLU A 471 60.22 -13.29 18.73
C GLU A 471 61.06 -14.36 19.44
N GLU A 472 62.16 -13.97 20.11
CA GLU A 472 62.97 -14.89 20.90
C GLU A 472 62.17 -15.50 22.07
N ALA A 473 61.32 -14.70 22.73
CA ALA A 473 60.43 -15.20 23.77
C ALA A 473 59.37 -16.17 23.21
N ALA A 474 58.83 -15.89 22.03
CA ALA A 474 57.88 -16.77 21.34
C ALA A 474 58.54 -18.09 20.93
N GLU A 475 59.75 -18.05 20.37
CA GLU A 475 60.55 -19.22 20.00
C GLU A 475 60.77 -20.15 21.19
N ARG A 476 61.19 -19.60 22.34
CA ARG A 476 61.37 -20.37 23.59
C ARG A 476 60.06 -21.02 24.06
N CYS A 477 58.92 -20.34 23.91
CA CYS A 477 57.60 -20.90 24.27
C CYS A 477 57.15 -22.03 23.33
N VAL A 478 57.38 -21.87 22.02
CA VAL A 478 57.05 -22.86 20.98
C VAL A 478 57.90 -24.11 21.14
N LYS A 479 59.21 -23.97 21.41
CA LYS A 479 60.15 -25.07 21.65
C LYS A 479 59.85 -25.83 22.94
N ALA A 480 59.44 -25.13 24.00
CA ALA A 480 59.04 -25.74 25.27
C ALA A 480 57.64 -26.38 25.23
N ASN A 481 56.93 -26.31 24.10
CA ASN A 481 55.54 -26.74 23.93
C ASN A 481 54.57 -26.17 24.98
N ALA A 482 54.88 -24.99 25.52
CA ALA A 482 54.14 -24.34 26.61
C ALA A 482 53.47 -23.05 26.10
N CYS A 483 52.54 -23.22 25.16
CA CYS A 483 51.84 -22.11 24.50
C CYS A 483 50.66 -21.62 25.35
N LYS A 484 50.96 -20.83 26.40
CA LYS A 484 49.96 -20.20 27.29
C LYS A 484 50.35 -18.75 27.61
N TYR A 485 49.37 -17.86 27.78
CA TYR A 485 49.59 -16.45 28.15
C TYR A 485 50.52 -16.29 29.37
N THR A 486 50.26 -17.04 30.45
CA THR A 486 51.03 -16.94 31.70
C THR A 486 52.48 -17.38 31.54
N TYR A 487 52.74 -18.35 30.67
CA TYR A 487 54.09 -18.82 30.38
C TYR A 487 54.84 -17.83 29.49
N PHE A 488 54.20 -17.36 28.41
CA PHE A 488 54.78 -16.34 27.54
C PHE A 488 55.16 -15.07 28.31
N LYS A 489 54.30 -14.58 29.21
CA LYS A 489 54.60 -13.40 30.05
C LYS A 489 55.83 -13.61 30.94
N LYS A 490 56.03 -14.81 31.49
CA LYS A 490 57.22 -15.15 32.28
C LYS A 490 58.47 -15.14 31.40
N VAL A 491 58.43 -15.84 30.27
CA VAL A 491 59.56 -15.94 29.34
C VAL A 491 59.93 -14.57 28.77
N LEU A 492 58.95 -13.76 28.38
CA LEU A 492 59.16 -12.39 27.89
C LEU A 492 59.88 -11.51 28.91
N ASN A 493 59.50 -11.59 30.19
CA ASN A 493 60.22 -10.88 31.26
C ASN A 493 61.65 -11.41 31.45
N THR A 494 61.87 -12.72 31.35
CA THR A 494 63.20 -13.33 31.45
C THR A 494 64.11 -12.88 30.31
N VAL A 495 63.66 -12.99 29.05
CA VAL A 495 64.45 -12.56 27.87
C VAL A 495 64.72 -11.06 27.92
N ARG A 496 63.73 -10.25 28.34
CA ARG A 496 63.92 -8.82 28.55
C ARG A 496 64.99 -8.54 29.63
N ASN A 497 64.97 -9.27 30.74
CA ASN A 497 65.97 -9.13 31.79
C ASN A 497 67.35 -9.65 31.38
N GLU A 498 67.44 -10.66 30.52
CA GLU A 498 68.73 -11.14 29.98
C GLU A 498 69.36 -10.11 29.03
N ARG A 499 68.54 -9.43 28.21
CA ARG A 499 69.03 -8.41 27.26
C ARG A 499 69.27 -7.03 27.87
N TYR A 500 68.48 -6.64 28.86
CA TYR A 500 68.60 -5.33 29.53
C TYR A 500 69.20 -5.39 30.94
N GLY A 501 69.48 -6.59 31.47
CA GLY A 501 69.97 -6.84 32.82
C GLY A 501 71.40 -7.38 32.88
N LYS A 502 72.35 -6.50 32.56
CA LYS A 502 73.60 -6.36 33.32
C LYS A 502 73.83 -4.86 33.58
N ARG A 503 72.91 -4.21 34.30
CA ARG A 503 73.32 -3.07 35.13
C ARG A 503 73.93 -3.69 36.38
N GLN A 504 75.25 -3.53 36.55
CA GLN A 504 75.90 -3.77 37.82
C GLN A 504 75.05 -3.12 38.92
N THR A 505 74.80 -3.84 40.01
CA THR A 505 74.41 -3.22 41.27
C THR A 505 75.55 -2.30 41.68
N GLY A 506 75.52 -1.08 41.17
CA GLY A 506 76.27 0.02 41.75
C GLY A 506 75.85 0.11 43.21
N GLN A 507 76.79 -0.18 44.09
CA GLN A 507 76.69 0.10 45.50
C GLN A 507 76.20 1.55 45.63
N MET A 508 75.02 1.76 46.22
CA MET A 508 74.58 3.12 46.51
C MET A 508 75.65 3.76 47.41
N PRO A 509 76.12 4.99 47.13
CA PRO A 509 76.96 5.70 48.06
C PRO A 509 76.22 5.80 49.40
N VAL A 510 76.89 5.42 50.49
CA VAL A 510 76.35 5.61 51.82
C VAL A 510 76.18 7.11 52.03
N HIS A 511 74.94 7.58 52.16
CA HIS A 511 74.63 8.96 52.52
C HIS A 511 73.86 8.97 53.84
N GLU A 512 74.11 9.99 54.65
CA GLU A 512 73.60 10.09 56.03
C GLU A 512 72.11 10.43 56.14
N ASN A 513 71.40 10.79 55.06
CA ASN A 513 69.98 11.21 55.19
C ASN A 513 68.96 10.06 55.17
N ILE A 514 69.36 8.80 55.34
CA ILE A 514 68.40 7.71 55.57
C ILE A 514 68.09 7.67 57.06
N ARG A 515 67.01 8.36 57.46
CA ARG A 515 66.52 8.33 58.84
C ARG A 515 65.84 6.99 59.10
N GLY A 516 66.40 6.24 60.05
CA GLY A 516 65.87 4.96 60.49
C GLY A 516 64.54 5.09 61.24
N ARG A 517 63.89 3.94 61.44
CA ARG A 517 62.59 3.78 62.10
C ARG A 517 62.51 4.42 63.50
N ASP A 518 63.64 4.68 64.14
CA ASP A 518 63.74 5.29 65.47
C ASP A 518 63.51 6.81 65.48
N PHE A 519 63.38 7.48 64.33
CA PHE A 519 63.10 8.92 64.25
C PHE A 519 61.59 9.27 64.41
N TYR A 520 60.70 8.27 64.44
CA TYR A 520 59.24 8.45 64.54
C TYR A 520 58.66 7.95 65.87
N LYS A 521 59.39 8.09 66.98
CA LYS A 521 58.85 7.83 68.32
C LYS A 521 58.31 9.08 68.98
#